data_AF-A0A0D1C1Q7-F1
#
_entry.id   AF-A0A0D1C1Q7-F1
#
_cell.length_a   1.000
_cell.length_b   1.000
_cell.length_c   1.000
_cell.angle_alpha   90.00
_cell.angle_beta   90.00
_cell.angle_gamma   90.00
#
_symmetry.space_group_name_H-M   'P 1'
#
loop_
_entity.id
_entity.type
_entity.pdbx_description
1 polymer ?
#
loop_
_entity_poly.entity_id
_entity_poly.type
_entity_poly.pdbx_seq_one_letter_code
_entity_poly.pdbx_strand_id
1 'polypeptide(L)'
;MDRPELPVRQPEPWAPSTPEKRTTTAAPAAAVVVPSGGSDHADEAKPKAQQPVDAFAALKERAATALFERLGARFNDSAITELELRTSAREELTRIIDAEQVPLSSEERTRLVQDVADDVLGYGPLQRLLDDPAVTEIMVNRMDRIYVERKGHLTLADSRFSSEEHLRKVIERIVSKVGRRIDESSPLVDARLEDGSRVNAVIPPLAVGGSSLTIRKFSKVPLTVRNLIDFGTLTPEMAELLNACVKAKLNIIVSGGTGTGKTTLLNVLSSFLPSDERIVTIEDAVELQIQQEHVVRLESRPPNTEGKGEVTIRELLRNSLRMRPDRIVVGEVRGGESLDMLQAMNTGHDGSLSTVHSNSPRDAVARLETLVLMAGMDLPLRAIREQIASAVNLIVQISRLRDGSRRITHVTEVQGMEGDIVTLQDAFVFDYSAGVDAQGRFLGRPVATGIRPRFIDRFEDLGIHVSPAVFATPGGPAGHPGPGGHPGPAGPAGQGMA
;
A
#
# COMPACT_ATOMS: atom_id res chain seq x y z
N MET A 1 46.60 -56.04 37.97
CA MET A 1 45.19 -56.49 37.90
C MET A 1 44.35 -55.22 37.76
N ASP A 2 44.45 -54.48 36.66
CA ASP A 2 43.96 -54.75 35.29
C ASP A 2 42.45 -54.99 35.19
N ARG A 3 41.73 -53.92 34.83
CA ARG A 3 40.61 -53.93 33.87
C ARG A 3 40.75 -52.69 32.96
N PRO A 4 40.46 -52.81 31.64
CA PRO A 4 40.80 -51.76 30.66
C PRO A 4 39.69 -50.71 30.49
N GLU A 5 40.10 -49.46 30.28
CA GLU A 5 39.24 -48.33 29.86
C GLU A 5 39.08 -48.29 28.33
N LEU A 6 37.88 -47.93 27.88
CA LEU A 6 37.50 -47.72 26.48
C LEU A 6 38.04 -46.37 25.95
N PRO A 7 38.50 -46.26 24.69
CA PRO A 7 38.99 -44.98 24.17
C PRO A 7 37.85 -44.05 23.76
N VAL A 8 37.89 -42.83 24.31
CA VAL A 8 37.08 -41.66 23.92
C VAL A 8 37.55 -41.16 22.56
N ARG A 9 36.68 -41.12 21.55
CA ARG A 9 36.96 -40.50 20.24
C ARG A 9 36.94 -38.97 20.35
N GLN A 10 38.03 -38.34 19.94
CA GLN A 10 38.10 -36.89 19.71
C GLN A 10 37.41 -36.52 18.38
N PRO A 11 36.77 -35.35 18.26
CA PRO A 11 36.20 -34.87 17.01
C PRO A 11 37.32 -34.35 16.08
N GLU A 12 37.32 -34.80 14.83
CA GLU A 12 38.25 -34.31 13.79
C GLU A 12 37.89 -32.90 13.29
N PRO A 13 38.88 -32.09 12.88
CA PRO A 13 38.67 -30.76 12.34
C PRO A 13 38.10 -30.77 10.91
N TRP A 14 37.10 -29.91 10.66
CA TRP A 14 36.53 -29.66 9.34
C TRP A 14 37.56 -28.95 8.43
N ALA A 15 37.94 -29.61 7.31
CA ALA A 15 38.74 -29.03 6.24
C ALA A 15 37.88 -28.75 4.99
N PRO A 16 38.14 -27.67 4.23
CA PRO A 16 37.31 -27.25 3.10
C PRO A 16 37.54 -28.12 1.85
N SER A 17 36.46 -28.52 1.19
CA SER A 17 36.46 -29.30 -0.05
C SER A 17 36.67 -28.43 -1.30
N THR A 18 37.73 -28.70 -2.06
CA THR A 18 38.01 -28.18 -3.41
C THR A 18 37.18 -28.93 -4.47
N PRO A 19 36.66 -28.28 -5.53
CA PRO A 19 35.84 -28.96 -6.54
C PRO A 19 36.67 -29.75 -7.56
N GLU A 20 36.34 -31.03 -7.75
CA GLU A 20 36.86 -31.91 -8.80
C GLU A 20 36.32 -31.53 -10.19
N LYS A 21 37.23 -31.39 -11.16
CA LYS A 21 36.93 -31.29 -12.59
C LYS A 21 36.47 -32.65 -13.12
N ARG A 22 35.18 -32.77 -13.46
CA ARG A 22 34.69 -33.80 -14.39
C ARG A 22 34.58 -33.24 -15.80
N THR A 23 35.47 -33.73 -16.65
CA THR A 23 35.44 -33.64 -18.11
C THR A 23 34.18 -34.30 -18.64
N THR A 24 33.36 -33.54 -19.36
CA THR A 24 32.29 -34.06 -20.22
C THR A 24 32.63 -33.75 -21.68
N THR A 25 32.55 -34.81 -22.45
CA THR A 25 32.83 -34.98 -23.87
C THR A 25 31.96 -34.09 -24.76
N ALA A 26 32.59 -33.31 -25.64
CA ALA A 26 31.92 -32.56 -26.71
C ALA A 26 31.57 -33.48 -27.90
N ALA A 27 30.30 -33.44 -28.30
CA ALA A 27 29.81 -34.00 -29.57
C ALA A 27 29.97 -32.96 -30.71
N PRO A 28 30.12 -33.40 -31.97
CA PRO A 28 30.72 -32.58 -33.02
C PRO A 28 29.74 -31.57 -33.65
N ALA A 29 30.30 -30.43 -34.06
CA ALA A 29 29.64 -29.41 -34.84
C ALA A 29 29.24 -29.94 -36.23
N ALA A 30 27.96 -29.85 -36.56
CA ALA A 30 27.47 -30.06 -37.92
C ALA A 30 27.83 -28.84 -38.77
N ALA A 31 28.73 -29.04 -39.73
CA ALA A 31 29.07 -28.09 -40.77
C ALA A 31 27.86 -27.91 -41.70
N VAL A 32 27.37 -26.68 -41.83
CA VAL A 32 26.42 -26.31 -42.88
C VAL A 32 27.22 -25.98 -44.13
N VAL A 33 26.99 -26.81 -45.16
CA VAL A 33 27.57 -26.73 -46.50
C VAL A 33 27.09 -25.45 -47.19
N VAL A 34 28.06 -24.70 -47.74
CA VAL A 34 27.82 -23.63 -48.72
C VAL A 34 27.69 -24.28 -50.11
N PRO A 35 26.64 -24.00 -50.89
CA PRO A 35 26.72 -24.08 -52.33
C PRO A 35 26.72 -22.66 -52.92
N SER A 36 27.81 -22.33 -53.59
CA SER A 36 27.92 -21.23 -54.54
C SER A 36 27.34 -21.64 -55.89
N GLY A 37 26.54 -20.78 -56.53
CA GLY A 37 26.22 -20.90 -57.95
C GLY A 37 24.84 -20.39 -58.39
N GLY A 38 24.77 -19.08 -58.65
CA GLY A 38 23.92 -18.31 -59.57
C GLY A 38 22.60 -18.85 -60.15
N SER A 39 21.54 -18.03 -60.04
CA SER A 39 20.90 -17.42 -61.22
C SER A 39 19.96 -16.28 -60.79
N ASP A 40 20.03 -15.20 -61.55
CA ASP A 40 19.25 -13.97 -61.44
C ASP A 40 17.74 -14.23 -61.48
N HIS A 41 17.05 -13.83 -60.41
CA HIS A 41 15.69 -13.30 -60.52
C HIS A 41 15.56 -12.14 -59.53
N ALA A 42 15.53 -10.93 -60.09
CA ALA A 42 15.15 -9.72 -59.40
C ALA A 42 13.70 -9.87 -58.91
N ASP A 43 13.53 -10.09 -57.61
CA ASP A 43 12.24 -10.00 -56.94
C ASP A 43 12.15 -8.62 -56.30
N GLU A 44 11.34 -7.76 -56.91
CA GLU A 44 11.05 -6.41 -56.45
C GLU A 44 10.54 -6.45 -55.01
N ALA A 45 11.35 -5.92 -54.09
CA ALA A 45 10.94 -5.69 -52.72
C ALA A 45 9.79 -4.67 -52.68
N LYS A 46 8.55 -5.16 -52.64
CA LYS A 46 7.39 -4.34 -52.30
C LYS A 46 7.57 -3.77 -50.88
N PRO A 47 7.54 -2.45 -50.69
CA PRO A 47 7.61 -1.87 -49.36
C PRO A 47 6.37 -2.29 -48.55
N LYS A 48 6.60 -2.86 -47.36
CA LYS A 48 5.53 -3.11 -46.38
C LYS A 48 4.89 -1.77 -46.02
N ALA A 49 3.60 -1.64 -46.29
CA ALA A 49 2.81 -0.46 -45.97
C ALA A 49 2.88 -0.14 -44.47
N GLN A 50 3.64 0.89 -44.12
CA GLN A 50 3.46 1.67 -42.89
C GLN A 50 2.27 2.61 -43.10
N GLN A 51 1.09 2.25 -42.59
CA GLN A 51 -0.15 3.04 -42.60
C GLN A 51 -0.96 2.63 -41.35
N PRO A 52 -1.83 3.44 -40.69
CA PRO A 52 -2.09 4.89 -40.66
C PRO A 52 -1.71 5.54 -39.30
N VAL A 53 -1.17 4.76 -38.35
CA VAL A 53 -0.84 5.18 -36.98
C VAL A 53 0.25 6.26 -36.95
N ASP A 54 1.18 6.20 -37.91
CA ASP A 54 2.31 7.14 -38.05
C ASP A 54 1.85 8.55 -38.50
N ALA A 55 0.85 8.62 -39.39
CA ALA A 55 0.33 9.90 -39.88
C ALA A 55 -0.46 10.65 -38.80
N PHE A 56 -1.23 9.93 -37.99
CA PHE A 56 -1.97 10.51 -36.88
C PHE A 56 -1.03 10.95 -35.75
N ALA A 57 0.01 10.17 -35.44
CA ALA A 57 1.04 10.55 -34.47
C ALA A 57 1.82 11.80 -34.92
N ALA A 58 2.22 11.85 -36.20
CA ALA A 58 2.89 13.03 -36.77
C ALA A 58 2.00 14.28 -36.78
N LEU A 59 0.71 14.15 -37.10
CA LEU A 59 -0.25 15.25 -36.99
C LEU A 59 -0.39 15.73 -35.55
N LYS A 60 -0.46 14.80 -34.60
CA LYS A 60 -0.53 15.09 -33.16
C LYS A 60 0.69 15.90 -32.69
N GLU A 61 1.88 15.49 -33.11
CA GLU A 61 3.14 16.15 -32.75
C GLU A 61 3.26 17.56 -33.34
N ARG A 62 2.90 17.73 -34.63
CA ARG A 62 2.85 19.07 -35.26
C ARG A 62 1.84 19.98 -34.58
N ALA A 63 0.63 19.48 -34.32
CA ALA A 63 -0.41 20.24 -33.64
C ALA A 63 -0.01 20.63 -32.21
N ALA A 64 0.65 19.73 -31.46
CA ALA A 64 1.18 20.00 -30.13
C ALA A 64 2.26 21.10 -30.16
N THR A 65 3.17 21.05 -31.13
CA THR A 65 4.26 22.02 -31.30
C THR A 65 3.70 23.41 -31.64
N ALA A 66 2.80 23.49 -32.62
CA ALA A 66 2.14 24.73 -33.00
C ALA A 66 1.30 25.34 -31.86
N LEU A 67 0.62 24.50 -31.07
CA LEU A 67 -0.11 24.95 -29.89
C LEU A 67 0.83 25.54 -28.84
N PHE A 68 1.97 24.89 -28.59
CA PHE A 68 2.97 25.35 -27.62
C PHE A 68 3.57 26.71 -28.02
N GLU A 69 3.92 26.89 -29.29
CA GLU A 69 4.43 28.18 -29.81
C GLU A 69 3.42 29.31 -29.67
N ARG A 70 2.14 29.05 -29.95
CA ARG A 70 1.07 30.08 -29.90
C ARG A 70 0.62 30.44 -28.49
N LEU A 71 0.66 29.47 -27.57
CA LEU A 71 0.27 29.69 -26.17
C LEU A 71 1.45 29.96 -25.24
N GLY A 72 2.70 29.89 -25.72
CA GLY A 72 3.94 30.03 -24.95
C GLY A 72 3.93 31.14 -23.90
N ALA A 73 3.49 32.34 -24.27
CA ALA A 73 3.42 33.48 -23.35
C ALA A 73 2.29 33.38 -22.30
N ARG A 74 1.21 32.66 -22.61
CA ARG A 74 0.04 32.47 -21.73
C ARG A 74 0.24 31.33 -20.72
N PHE A 75 1.12 30.35 -21.01
CA PHE A 75 1.44 29.28 -20.05
C PHE A 75 2.14 29.79 -18.78
N ASN A 76 2.85 30.92 -18.89
CA ASN A 76 3.57 31.52 -17.76
C ASN A 76 2.77 32.63 -17.06
N ASP A 77 1.55 32.90 -17.51
CA ASP A 77 0.69 33.92 -16.88
C ASP A 77 -0.04 33.32 -15.68
N SER A 78 0.36 33.74 -14.48
CA SER A 78 -0.22 33.30 -13.22
C SER A 78 -1.63 33.85 -12.97
N ALA A 79 -2.12 34.76 -13.82
CA ALA A 79 -3.48 35.30 -13.73
C ALA A 79 -4.54 34.40 -14.39
N ILE A 80 -4.16 33.44 -15.22
CA ILE A 80 -5.10 32.59 -15.97
C ILE A 80 -5.37 31.29 -15.20
N THR A 81 -6.64 30.94 -15.02
CA THR A 81 -7.00 29.67 -14.38
C THR A 81 -6.75 28.48 -15.31
N GLU A 82 -6.48 27.29 -14.76
CA GLU A 82 -6.25 26.09 -15.58
C GLU A 82 -7.43 25.74 -16.50
N LEU A 83 -8.66 26.02 -16.06
CA LEU A 83 -9.86 25.82 -16.85
C LEU A 83 -9.92 26.77 -18.06
N GLU A 84 -9.58 28.05 -17.87
CA GLU A 84 -9.51 29.05 -18.94
C GLU A 84 -8.38 28.75 -19.93
N LEU A 85 -7.24 28.29 -19.43
CA LEU A 85 -6.10 27.87 -20.26
C LEU A 85 -6.47 26.64 -21.11
N ARG A 86 -7.12 25.62 -20.51
CA ARG A 86 -7.61 24.45 -21.24
C ARG A 86 -8.64 24.80 -22.30
N THR A 87 -9.56 25.72 -21.99
CA THR A 87 -10.59 26.17 -22.95
C THR A 87 -9.94 26.91 -24.12
N SER A 88 -9.08 27.88 -23.83
CA SER A 88 -8.34 28.65 -24.84
C SER A 88 -7.47 27.75 -25.73
N ALA A 89 -6.82 26.74 -25.14
CA ALA A 89 -6.00 25.80 -25.89
C ALA A 89 -6.81 24.89 -26.81
N ARG A 90 -7.98 24.41 -26.36
CA ARG A 90 -8.87 23.63 -27.22
C ARG A 90 -9.37 24.44 -28.41
N GLU A 91 -9.72 25.71 -28.20
CA GLU A 91 -10.12 26.62 -29.28
C GLU A 91 -8.98 26.84 -30.28
N GLU A 92 -7.77 27.11 -29.79
CA GLU A 92 -6.61 27.33 -30.66
C GLU A 92 -6.23 26.07 -31.43
N LEU A 93 -6.25 24.92 -30.76
CA LEU A 93 -5.96 23.65 -31.39
C LEU A 93 -7.00 23.28 -32.45
N THR A 94 -8.27 23.61 -32.21
CA THR A 94 -9.33 23.47 -33.22
C THR A 94 -8.97 24.25 -34.48
N ARG A 95 -8.49 25.50 -34.34
CA ARG A 95 -8.03 26.33 -35.47
C ARG A 95 -6.81 25.73 -36.18
N ILE A 96 -5.84 25.19 -35.43
CA ILE A 96 -4.64 24.55 -36.00
C ILE A 96 -5.03 23.32 -36.83
N ILE A 97 -5.91 22.47 -36.31
CA ILE A 97 -6.35 21.26 -37.01
C ILE A 97 -7.20 21.61 -38.25
N ASP A 98 -8.00 22.69 -38.21
CA ASP A 98 -8.76 23.15 -39.38
C ASP A 98 -7.84 23.62 -40.52
N ALA A 99 -6.68 24.20 -40.17
CA ALA A 99 -5.70 24.67 -41.14
C ALA A 99 -4.92 23.54 -41.82
N GLU A 100 -4.75 22.37 -41.19
CA GLU A 100 -3.99 21.23 -41.74
C GLU A 100 -4.76 20.45 -42.83
N GLN A 101 -6.04 20.75 -43.08
CA GLN A 101 -6.89 20.11 -44.12
C GLN A 101 -6.90 18.57 -44.13
N VAL A 102 -6.69 17.92 -42.98
CA VAL A 102 -6.72 16.45 -42.88
C VAL A 102 -8.17 15.98 -42.82
N PRO A 103 -8.60 15.01 -43.65
CA PRO A 103 -9.96 14.48 -43.61
C PRO A 103 -10.14 13.61 -42.36
N LEU A 104 -10.70 14.21 -41.31
CA LEU A 104 -11.08 13.54 -40.06
C LEU A 104 -12.60 13.61 -39.89
N SER A 105 -13.21 12.53 -39.39
CA SER A 105 -14.58 12.57 -38.92
C SER A 105 -14.71 13.51 -37.72
N SER A 106 -15.93 13.98 -37.42
CA SER A 106 -16.18 14.82 -36.24
C SER A 106 -15.73 14.16 -34.93
N GLU A 107 -15.92 12.84 -34.80
CA GLU A 107 -15.46 12.09 -33.62
C GLU A 107 -13.93 12.00 -33.51
N GLU A 108 -13.24 11.71 -34.62
CA GLU A 108 -11.78 11.67 -34.66
C GLU A 108 -11.17 13.04 -34.36
N ARG A 109 -11.82 14.10 -34.84
CA ARG A 109 -11.42 15.48 -34.58
C ARG A 109 -11.53 15.83 -33.10
N THR A 110 -12.66 15.52 -32.47
CA THR A 110 -12.83 15.75 -31.03
C THR A 110 -11.83 14.93 -30.21
N ARG A 111 -11.56 13.68 -30.60
CA ARG A 111 -10.54 12.85 -29.93
C ARG A 111 -9.14 13.41 -30.10
N LEU A 112 -8.75 13.83 -31.31
CA LEU A 112 -7.45 14.45 -31.56
C LEU A 112 -7.28 15.74 -30.76
N VAL A 113 -8.32 16.58 -30.71
CA VAL A 113 -8.30 17.81 -29.93
C VAL A 113 -8.07 17.52 -28.45
N GLN A 114 -8.79 16.54 -27.92
CA GLN A 114 -8.64 16.12 -26.53
C GLN A 114 -7.25 15.54 -26.28
N ASP A 115 -6.76 14.67 -27.15
CA ASP A 115 -5.47 13.99 -26.98
C ASP A 115 -4.28 14.95 -27.04
N VAL A 116 -4.32 15.98 -27.90
CA VAL A 116 -3.25 16.99 -27.94
C VAL A 116 -3.39 17.96 -26.76
N ALA A 117 -4.61 18.33 -26.37
CA ALA A 117 -4.81 19.14 -25.17
C ALA A 117 -4.26 18.42 -23.92
N ASP A 118 -4.50 17.12 -23.79
CA ASP A 118 -3.97 16.33 -22.68
C ASP A 118 -2.45 16.19 -22.75
N ASP A 119 -1.84 16.08 -23.94
CA ASP A 119 -0.38 16.08 -24.10
C ASP A 119 0.26 17.43 -23.74
N VAL A 120 -0.35 18.55 -24.12
CA VAL A 120 0.21 19.89 -23.93
C VAL A 120 -0.08 20.45 -22.52
N LEU A 121 -1.28 20.20 -21.98
CA LEU A 121 -1.75 20.77 -20.72
C LEU A 121 -1.92 19.75 -19.58
N GLY A 122 -2.17 18.49 -19.91
CA GLY A 122 -2.45 17.41 -18.94
C GLY A 122 -1.25 16.50 -18.71
N TYR A 123 -1.52 15.21 -18.52
CA TYR A 123 -0.50 14.16 -18.35
C TYR A 123 -0.37 13.25 -19.59
N GLY A 124 -0.76 13.75 -20.75
CA GLY A 124 -0.75 13.03 -22.03
C GLY A 124 -1.54 11.71 -21.96
N PRO A 125 -0.97 10.59 -22.43
CA PRO A 125 -1.63 9.28 -22.40
C PRO A 125 -2.08 8.82 -21.00
N LEU A 126 -1.49 9.37 -19.93
CA LEU A 126 -1.85 9.00 -18.56
C LEU A 126 -3.17 9.62 -18.12
N GLN A 127 -3.62 10.73 -18.72
CA GLN A 127 -4.79 11.48 -18.27
C GLN A 127 -6.03 10.58 -18.19
N ARG A 128 -6.30 9.81 -19.25
CA ARG A 128 -7.43 8.86 -19.28
C ARG A 128 -7.33 7.77 -18.21
N LEU A 129 -6.12 7.30 -17.90
CA LEU A 129 -5.90 6.27 -16.88
C LEU A 129 -6.05 6.84 -15.46
N LEU A 130 -5.64 8.09 -15.26
CA LEU A 130 -5.83 8.84 -14.02
C LEU A 130 -7.32 9.14 -13.77
N ASP A 131 -8.08 9.45 -14.82
CA ASP A 131 -9.51 9.75 -14.72
C ASP A 131 -10.37 8.50 -14.49
N ASP A 132 -9.88 7.31 -14.87
CA ASP A 132 -10.60 6.04 -14.73
C ASP A 132 -10.62 5.54 -13.27
N PRO A 133 -11.77 5.54 -12.57
CA PRO A 133 -11.85 5.15 -11.16
C PRO A 133 -11.56 3.66 -10.91
N ALA A 134 -11.59 2.81 -11.93
CA ALA A 134 -11.27 1.39 -11.79
C ALA A 134 -9.75 1.11 -11.83
N VAL A 135 -8.93 2.07 -12.24
CA VAL A 135 -7.46 1.99 -12.17
C VAL A 135 -7.01 2.41 -10.77
N THR A 136 -6.18 1.57 -10.14
CA THR A 136 -5.58 1.83 -8.82
C THR A 136 -4.10 2.20 -8.90
N GLU A 137 -3.39 1.70 -9.91
CA GLU A 137 -1.96 1.93 -10.11
C GLU A 137 -1.63 1.97 -11.61
N ILE A 138 -0.68 2.81 -12.00
CA ILE A 138 -0.19 2.97 -13.37
C ILE A 138 1.34 2.79 -13.34
N MET A 139 1.88 1.91 -14.17
CA MET A 139 3.31 1.61 -14.26
C MET A 139 3.77 1.76 -15.70
N VAL A 140 4.50 2.83 -15.98
CA VAL A 140 5.16 3.09 -17.27
C VAL A 140 6.57 2.53 -17.17
N ASN A 141 6.79 1.35 -17.75
CA ASN A 141 8.11 0.72 -17.77
C ASN A 141 8.99 1.27 -18.90
N ARG A 142 8.35 1.81 -19.94
CA ARG A 142 8.94 2.47 -21.11
C ARG A 142 7.85 3.28 -21.81
N MET A 143 8.22 4.22 -22.68
CA MET A 143 7.30 5.02 -23.50
C MET A 143 6.19 4.19 -24.19
N ASP A 144 6.47 2.96 -24.62
CA ASP A 144 5.55 2.05 -25.33
C ASP A 144 4.93 0.96 -24.45
N ARG A 145 5.24 0.91 -23.14
CA ARG A 145 4.78 -0.16 -22.24
C ARG A 145 4.22 0.42 -20.95
N ILE A 146 2.90 0.60 -20.93
CA ILE A 146 2.13 1.06 -19.76
C ILE A 146 1.30 -0.11 -19.22
N TYR A 147 1.50 -0.44 -17.95
CA TYR A 147 0.68 -1.40 -17.21
C TYR A 147 -0.26 -0.65 -16.27
N VAL A 148 -1.45 -1.19 -16.06
CA VAL A 148 -2.40 -0.69 -15.07
C VAL A 148 -2.86 -1.81 -14.14
N GLU A 149 -3.04 -1.49 -12.87
CA GLU A 149 -3.71 -2.35 -11.92
C GLU A 149 -5.21 -2.02 -11.87
N ARG A 150 -6.05 -3.04 -12.04
CA ARG A 150 -7.50 -2.96 -11.88
C ARG A 150 -7.97 -4.10 -11.00
N LYS A 151 -8.68 -3.80 -9.90
CA LYS A 151 -9.18 -4.82 -8.95
C LYS A 151 -8.09 -5.83 -8.55
N GLY A 152 -6.86 -5.38 -8.30
CA GLY A 152 -5.73 -6.25 -7.92
C GLY A 152 -5.00 -6.95 -9.08
N HIS A 153 -5.46 -6.81 -10.32
CA HIS A 153 -4.89 -7.50 -11.48
C HIS A 153 -4.11 -6.53 -12.37
N LEU A 154 -2.88 -6.92 -12.71
CA LEU A 154 -2.01 -6.16 -13.61
C LEU A 154 -2.32 -6.52 -15.07
N THR A 155 -2.54 -5.51 -15.90
CA THR A 155 -2.84 -5.66 -17.33
C THR A 155 -2.07 -4.64 -18.14
N LEU A 156 -1.65 -4.99 -19.36
CA LEU A 156 -1.06 -4.04 -20.30
C LEU A 156 -2.17 -3.12 -20.83
N ALA A 157 -1.95 -1.81 -20.79
CA ALA A 157 -2.88 -0.83 -21.32
C ALA A 157 -2.61 -0.58 -22.82
N ASP A 158 -3.65 -0.21 -23.56
CA ASP A 158 -3.54 0.16 -24.98
C ASP A 158 -2.86 1.53 -25.20
N SER A 159 -2.71 2.30 -24.12
CA SER A 159 -2.13 3.64 -24.13
C SER A 159 -0.60 3.56 -24.17
N ARG A 160 0.01 4.47 -24.93
CA ARG A 160 1.47 4.62 -25.08
C ARG A 160 1.84 6.09 -25.31
N PHE A 161 3.04 6.46 -24.90
CA PHE A 161 3.67 7.71 -25.28
C PHE A 161 4.17 7.62 -26.73
N SER A 162 4.23 8.76 -27.40
CA SER A 162 4.74 8.85 -28.78
C SER A 162 6.26 8.68 -28.85
N SER A 163 6.99 9.10 -27.81
CA SER A 163 8.45 9.00 -27.73
C SER A 163 8.95 9.00 -26.28
N GLU A 164 10.23 8.67 -26.08
CA GLU A 164 10.89 8.81 -24.77
C GLU A 164 10.95 10.26 -24.31
N GLU A 165 11.18 11.19 -25.24
CA GLU A 165 11.18 12.63 -24.96
C GLU A 165 9.81 13.11 -24.47
N HIS A 166 8.72 12.60 -25.06
CA HIS A 166 7.36 12.91 -24.59
C HIS A 166 7.14 12.41 -23.16
N LEU A 167 7.51 11.16 -22.84
CA LEU A 167 7.43 10.66 -21.46
C LEU A 167 8.26 11.53 -20.51
N ARG A 168 9.48 11.91 -20.90
CA ARG A 168 10.36 12.77 -20.10
C ARG A 168 9.74 14.14 -19.82
N LYS A 169 9.16 14.80 -20.84
CA LYS A 169 8.44 16.07 -20.67
C LYS A 169 7.27 15.97 -19.70
N VAL A 170 6.53 14.85 -19.73
CA VAL A 170 5.43 14.62 -18.77
C VAL A 170 5.97 14.42 -17.35
N ILE A 171 7.06 13.67 -17.18
CA ILE A 171 7.73 13.49 -15.88
C ILE A 171 8.20 14.84 -15.33
N GLU A 172 8.90 15.65 -16.14
CA GLU A 172 9.38 16.98 -15.77
C GLU A 172 8.23 17.94 -15.39
N ARG A 173 7.10 17.86 -16.10
CA ARG A 173 5.89 18.65 -15.78
C ARG A 173 5.29 18.25 -14.43
N ILE A 174 5.19 16.96 -14.14
CA ILE A 174 4.69 16.46 -12.84
C ILE A 174 5.60 16.97 -11.71
N VAL A 175 6.90 16.85 -11.90
CA VAL A 175 7.92 17.15 -10.89
C VAL A 175 8.04 18.66 -10.65
N SER A 176 7.97 19.48 -11.69
CA SER A 176 8.03 20.94 -11.57
C SER A 176 6.83 21.53 -10.83
N LYS A 177 5.62 20.99 -11.02
CA LYS A 177 4.42 21.41 -10.27
C LYS A 177 4.54 21.23 -8.75
N VAL A 178 5.32 20.25 -8.29
CA VAL A 178 5.57 20.02 -6.85
C VAL A 178 6.86 20.65 -6.32
N GLY A 179 7.52 21.51 -7.12
CA GLY A 179 8.75 22.19 -6.73
C GLY A 179 9.93 21.23 -6.53
N ARG A 180 9.91 20.07 -7.18
CA ARG A 180 11.02 19.11 -7.22
C ARG A 180 11.75 19.24 -8.55
N ARG A 181 12.91 18.58 -8.67
CA ARG A 181 13.73 18.59 -9.88
C ARG A 181 14.13 17.16 -10.24
N ILE A 182 14.14 16.86 -11.53
CA ILE A 182 14.63 15.61 -12.10
C ILE A 182 15.46 15.94 -13.33
N ASP A 183 16.72 15.50 -13.33
CA ASP A 183 17.67 15.68 -14.43
C ASP A 183 18.79 14.63 -14.31
N GLU A 184 19.76 14.65 -15.22
CA GLU A 184 20.85 13.66 -15.25
C GLU A 184 21.71 13.66 -13.97
N SER A 185 21.72 14.77 -13.21
CA SER A 185 22.42 14.86 -11.92
C SER A 185 21.59 14.34 -10.75
N SER A 186 20.26 14.38 -10.88
CA SER A 186 19.28 13.85 -9.91
C SER A 186 18.22 13.00 -10.63
N PRO A 187 18.58 11.78 -11.10
CA PRO A 187 17.74 10.98 -11.99
C PRO A 187 16.61 10.20 -11.30
N LEU A 188 16.41 10.41 -9.99
CA LEU A 188 15.40 9.77 -9.15
C LEU A 188 14.51 10.83 -8.52
N VAL A 189 13.20 10.62 -8.51
CA VAL A 189 12.28 11.53 -7.82
C VAL A 189 11.06 10.81 -7.27
N ASP A 190 10.67 11.23 -6.08
CA ASP A 190 9.35 10.97 -5.50
C ASP A 190 8.58 12.29 -5.46
N ALA A 191 7.36 12.27 -5.99
CA ALA A 191 6.50 13.42 -6.22
C ALA A 191 5.04 13.09 -5.92
N ARG A 192 4.17 14.10 -6.06
CA ARG A 192 2.73 13.95 -5.93
C ARG A 192 2.00 14.67 -7.04
N LEU A 193 0.85 14.14 -7.42
CA LEU A 193 -0.11 14.87 -8.23
C LEU A 193 -1.02 15.72 -7.33
N GLU A 194 -1.72 16.67 -7.94
CA GLU A 194 -2.65 17.57 -7.25
C GLU A 194 -3.81 16.82 -6.58
N ASP A 195 -4.17 15.64 -7.08
CA ASP A 195 -5.20 14.77 -6.50
C ASP A 195 -4.70 13.92 -5.30
N GLY A 196 -3.42 14.08 -4.91
CA GLY A 196 -2.77 13.33 -3.84
C GLY A 196 -2.11 12.02 -4.28
N SER A 197 -2.23 11.63 -5.55
CA SER A 197 -1.60 10.42 -6.07
C SER A 197 -0.09 10.49 -5.96
N ARG A 198 0.54 9.39 -5.55
CA ARG A 198 1.99 9.29 -5.37
C ARG A 198 2.65 8.94 -6.68
N VAL A 199 3.75 9.61 -6.98
CA VAL A 199 4.51 9.43 -8.21
C VAL A 199 5.95 9.09 -7.88
N ASN A 200 6.47 8.03 -8.47
CA ASN A 200 7.90 7.71 -8.47
C ASN A 200 8.38 7.71 -9.93
N ALA A 201 9.48 8.39 -10.23
CA ALA A 201 10.05 8.39 -11.57
C ALA A 201 11.57 8.19 -11.54
N VAL A 202 12.07 7.50 -12.57
CA VAL A 202 13.49 7.26 -12.78
C VAL A 202 13.81 7.55 -14.24
N ILE A 203 14.85 8.35 -14.49
CA ILE A 203 15.29 8.70 -15.85
C ILE A 203 16.69 8.15 -16.15
N PRO A 204 17.12 8.12 -17.43
CA PRO A 204 18.50 7.83 -17.79
C PRO A 204 19.49 8.78 -17.07
N PRO A 205 20.71 8.30 -16.72
CA PRO A 205 21.29 7.02 -17.10
C PRO A 205 20.89 5.82 -16.22
N LEU A 206 20.16 6.02 -15.10
CA LEU A 206 19.79 4.92 -14.21
C LEU A 206 18.73 4.00 -14.82
N ALA A 207 17.76 4.57 -15.54
CA ALA A 207 16.80 3.80 -16.32
C ALA A 207 17.38 3.44 -17.69
N VAL A 208 18.16 2.35 -17.76
CA VAL A 208 18.81 1.87 -19.01
C VAL A 208 17.80 1.61 -20.13
N GLY A 209 16.56 1.26 -19.78
CA GLY A 209 15.46 1.07 -20.70
C GLY A 209 14.77 2.35 -21.19
N GLY A 210 15.30 3.53 -20.88
CA GLY A 210 14.58 4.79 -21.00
C GLY A 210 13.75 5.08 -19.75
N SER A 211 13.24 6.30 -19.65
CA SER A 211 12.52 6.80 -18.47
C SER A 211 11.37 5.88 -18.03
N SER A 212 11.20 5.72 -16.71
CA SER A 212 10.12 4.97 -16.08
C SER A 212 9.37 5.81 -15.06
N LEU A 213 8.09 5.48 -14.85
CA LEU A 213 7.17 6.23 -14.00
C LEU A 213 6.14 5.29 -13.37
N THR A 214 5.97 5.36 -12.07
CA THR A 214 4.92 4.63 -11.34
C THR A 214 4.02 5.62 -10.62
N ILE A 215 2.71 5.51 -10.82
CA ILE A 215 1.70 6.32 -10.15
C ILE A 215 0.78 5.41 -9.35
N ARG A 216 0.77 5.58 -8.03
CA ARG A 216 -0.21 4.96 -7.14
C ARG A 216 -1.31 5.97 -6.85
N LYS A 217 -2.52 5.69 -7.35
CA LYS A 217 -3.62 6.65 -7.27
C LYS A 217 -4.14 6.80 -5.85
N PHE A 218 -4.45 8.04 -5.48
CA PHE A 218 -5.13 8.33 -4.23
C PHE A 218 -6.62 7.97 -4.36
N SER A 219 -7.12 7.07 -3.51
CA SER A 219 -8.54 6.72 -3.50
C SER A 219 -9.34 7.84 -2.85
N LYS A 220 -10.19 8.52 -3.62
CA LYS A 220 -11.07 9.59 -3.10
C LYS A 220 -12.16 9.07 -2.15
N VAL A 221 -12.55 7.80 -2.30
CA VAL A 221 -13.54 7.16 -1.43
C VAL A 221 -12.83 6.22 -0.47
N PRO A 222 -12.85 6.48 0.85
CA PRO A 222 -12.29 5.57 1.83
C PRO A 222 -13.17 4.33 1.93
N LEU A 223 -12.53 3.17 2.04
CA LEU A 223 -13.25 1.93 2.33
C LEU A 223 -13.80 1.99 3.76
N THR A 224 -15.01 1.47 3.95
CA THR A 224 -15.68 1.36 5.24
C THR A 224 -15.55 -0.04 5.82
N VAL A 225 -15.83 -0.19 7.11
CA VAL A 225 -15.94 -1.51 7.76
C VAL A 225 -16.92 -2.43 7.04
N ARG A 226 -18.06 -1.90 6.56
CA ARG A 226 -19.07 -2.67 5.83
C ARG A 226 -18.48 -3.24 4.54
N ASN A 227 -17.72 -2.43 3.80
CA ASN A 227 -17.05 -2.91 2.59
C ASN A 227 -16.06 -4.04 2.90
N LEU A 228 -15.30 -3.95 3.99
CA LEU A 228 -14.37 -5.01 4.37
C LEU A 228 -15.09 -6.31 4.77
N ILE A 229 -16.27 -6.21 5.40
CA ILE A 229 -17.14 -7.36 5.68
C ILE A 229 -17.67 -7.97 4.38
N ASP A 230 -18.19 -7.14 3.46
CA ASP A 230 -18.71 -7.60 2.16
C ASP A 230 -17.64 -8.27 1.31
N PHE A 231 -16.40 -7.79 1.38
CA PHE A 231 -15.25 -8.42 0.71
C PHE A 231 -14.79 -9.72 1.37
N GLY A 232 -15.29 -10.04 2.57
CA GLY A 232 -14.84 -11.16 3.40
C GLY A 232 -13.47 -10.93 4.03
N THR A 233 -12.98 -9.69 4.09
CA THR A 233 -11.68 -9.34 4.69
C THR A 233 -11.69 -9.64 6.19
N LEU A 234 -12.82 -9.36 6.84
CA LEU A 234 -13.07 -9.58 8.27
C LEU A 234 -14.55 -9.94 8.47
N THR A 235 -14.88 -10.57 9.59
CA THR A 235 -16.28 -10.92 9.92
C THR A 235 -16.94 -9.83 10.78
N PRO A 236 -18.28 -9.77 10.85
CA PRO A 236 -18.98 -8.83 11.73
C PRO A 236 -18.54 -8.94 13.20
N GLU A 237 -18.32 -10.15 13.68
CA GLU A 237 -17.86 -10.42 15.05
C GLU A 237 -16.47 -9.86 15.31
N MET A 238 -15.57 -10.03 14.33
CA MET A 238 -14.23 -9.45 14.38
C MET A 238 -14.29 -7.91 14.33
N ALA A 239 -15.19 -7.35 13.52
CA ALA A 239 -15.41 -5.89 13.48
C ALA A 239 -15.86 -5.35 14.83
N GLU A 240 -16.79 -6.06 15.49
CA GLU A 240 -17.28 -5.72 16.82
C GLU A 240 -16.15 -5.70 17.85
N LEU A 241 -15.31 -6.74 17.86
CA LEU A 241 -14.13 -6.79 18.73
C LEU A 241 -13.17 -5.63 18.47
N LEU A 242 -12.81 -5.39 17.20
CA LEU A 242 -11.85 -4.34 16.84
C LEU A 242 -12.37 -2.94 17.19
N ASN A 243 -13.67 -2.69 17.01
CA ASN A 243 -14.32 -1.45 17.45
C ASN A 243 -14.22 -1.28 18.98
N ALA A 244 -14.51 -2.35 19.74
CA ALA A 244 -14.37 -2.33 21.20
C ALA A 244 -12.91 -2.07 21.63
N CYS A 245 -11.93 -2.72 20.99
CA CYS A 245 -10.50 -2.48 21.24
C CYS A 245 -10.10 -1.02 21.01
N VAL A 246 -10.55 -0.40 19.90
CA VAL A 246 -10.25 1.00 19.61
C VAL A 246 -10.87 1.93 20.65
N LYS A 247 -12.15 1.72 21.01
CA LYS A 247 -12.85 2.50 22.05
C LYS A 247 -12.23 2.34 23.43
N ALA A 248 -11.74 1.14 23.75
CA ALA A 248 -11.04 0.85 24.99
C ALA A 248 -9.60 1.39 25.07
N LYS A 249 -9.18 2.20 24.09
CA LYS A 249 -7.82 2.75 23.99
C LYS A 249 -6.73 1.67 24.02
N LEU A 250 -6.96 0.53 23.37
CA LEU A 250 -5.90 -0.45 23.16
C LEU A 250 -4.96 0.01 22.05
N ASN A 251 -3.66 -0.17 22.25
CA ASN A 251 -2.65 0.08 21.24
C ASN A 251 -2.63 -1.07 20.22
N ILE A 252 -2.87 -0.73 18.95
CA ILE A 252 -3.06 -1.72 17.87
C ILE A 252 -1.99 -1.52 16.79
N ILE A 253 -1.31 -2.62 16.46
CA ILE A 253 -0.39 -2.70 15.32
C ILE A 253 -1.04 -3.50 14.20
N VAL A 254 -1.28 -2.86 13.06
CA VAL A 254 -1.69 -3.56 11.83
C VAL A 254 -0.44 -4.03 11.10
N SER A 255 -0.32 -5.34 10.89
CA SER A 255 0.84 -5.93 10.23
C SER A 255 0.48 -6.65 8.93
N GLY A 256 1.41 -6.71 7.99
CA GLY A 256 1.22 -7.32 6.68
C GLY A 256 2.33 -6.98 5.66
N GLY A 257 2.39 -7.79 4.61
CA GLY A 257 3.29 -7.56 3.48
C GLY A 257 3.01 -6.28 2.69
N THR A 258 3.80 -6.05 1.64
CA THR A 258 3.54 -4.97 0.68
C THR A 258 2.26 -5.25 -0.10
N GLY A 259 1.41 -4.22 -0.30
CA GLY A 259 0.18 -4.34 -1.08
C GLY A 259 -0.95 -5.16 -0.44
N THR A 260 -0.84 -5.57 0.83
CA THR A 260 -1.88 -6.34 1.53
C THR A 260 -3.04 -5.49 2.05
N GLY A 261 -2.89 -4.15 2.07
CA GLY A 261 -3.93 -3.22 2.51
C GLY A 261 -3.81 -2.75 3.96
N LYS A 262 -2.60 -2.75 4.55
CA LYS A 262 -2.37 -2.26 5.93
C LYS A 262 -2.95 -0.87 6.19
N THR A 263 -2.57 0.13 5.37
CA THR A 263 -3.05 1.52 5.52
C THR A 263 -4.56 1.61 5.34
N THR A 264 -5.14 0.79 4.45
CA THR A 264 -6.60 0.70 4.28
C THR A 264 -7.27 0.17 5.54
N LEU A 265 -6.75 -0.90 6.14
CA LEU A 265 -7.29 -1.44 7.39
C LEU A 265 -7.10 -0.46 8.55
N LEU A 266 -5.94 0.20 8.64
CA LEU A 266 -5.68 1.26 9.61
C LEU A 266 -6.69 2.41 9.47
N ASN A 267 -7.02 2.81 8.24
CA ASN A 267 -8.03 3.83 7.97
C ASN A 267 -9.45 3.40 8.37
N VAL A 268 -9.78 2.12 8.25
CA VAL A 268 -11.05 1.60 8.76
C VAL A 268 -11.07 1.58 10.28
N LEU A 269 -9.98 1.15 10.93
CA LEU A 269 -9.86 1.16 12.38
C LEU A 269 -9.92 2.58 12.97
N SER A 270 -9.32 3.56 12.29
CA SER A 270 -9.37 4.96 12.74
C SER A 270 -10.78 5.55 12.68
N SER A 271 -11.68 5.00 11.84
CA SER A 271 -13.10 5.40 11.83
C SER A 271 -13.85 5.02 13.13
N PHE A 272 -13.30 4.12 13.95
CA PHE A 272 -13.85 3.76 15.26
C PHE A 272 -13.40 4.69 16.38
N LEU A 273 -12.46 5.61 16.11
CA LEU A 273 -12.03 6.60 17.10
C LEU A 273 -13.20 7.51 17.49
N PRO A 274 -13.43 7.78 18.79
CA PRO A 274 -14.44 8.73 19.24
C PRO A 274 -14.25 10.14 18.63
N SER A 275 -15.36 10.84 18.38
CA SER A 275 -15.35 12.17 17.72
C SER A 275 -14.86 13.30 18.62
N ASP A 276 -14.85 13.10 19.94
CA ASP A 276 -14.40 14.04 20.96
C ASP A 276 -12.89 13.97 21.25
N GLU A 277 -12.19 13.01 20.66
CA GLU A 277 -10.73 12.87 20.81
C GLU A 277 -9.96 13.74 19.82
N ARG A 278 -8.86 14.35 20.29
CA ARG A 278 -7.86 15.01 19.44
C ARG A 278 -6.89 13.99 18.86
N ILE A 279 -6.85 13.89 17.53
CA ILE A 279 -6.03 12.90 16.83
C ILE A 279 -4.86 13.60 16.12
N VAL A 280 -3.65 13.07 16.28
CA VAL A 280 -2.49 13.46 15.47
C VAL A 280 -2.11 12.29 14.56
N THR A 281 -2.13 12.50 13.23
CA THR A 281 -1.60 11.53 12.28
C THR A 281 -0.20 11.91 11.85
N ILE A 282 0.66 10.90 11.65
CA ILE A 282 2.04 11.09 11.19
C ILE A 282 2.33 10.07 10.10
N GLU A 283 2.63 10.54 8.89
CA GLU A 283 2.80 9.68 7.73
C GLU A 283 3.99 10.13 6.87
N ASP A 284 4.67 9.22 6.18
CA ASP A 284 5.62 9.61 5.12
C ASP A 284 4.90 10.31 3.98
N ALA A 285 3.72 9.77 3.67
CA ALA A 285 2.83 10.34 2.72
C ALA A 285 1.42 10.25 3.30
N VAL A 286 0.76 11.41 3.45
CA VAL A 286 -0.66 11.51 3.79
C VAL A 286 -1.52 10.57 2.93
N GLU A 287 -1.93 9.45 3.52
CA GLU A 287 -2.82 8.42 2.94
C GLU A 287 -4.08 8.27 3.81
N LEU A 288 -3.99 8.51 5.13
CA LEU A 288 -5.09 8.38 6.07
C LEU A 288 -6.14 9.47 5.92
N GLN A 289 -7.41 9.07 5.91
CA GLN A 289 -8.61 9.89 5.82
C GLN A 289 -9.43 9.77 7.12
N ILE A 290 -8.94 10.44 8.15
CA ILE A 290 -9.58 10.54 9.47
C ILE A 290 -10.91 11.31 9.33
N GLN A 291 -11.98 10.78 9.92
CA GLN A 291 -13.34 11.34 9.79
C GLN A 291 -13.66 12.34 10.90
N GLN A 292 -12.90 12.32 11.99
CA GLN A 292 -13.08 13.18 13.15
C GLN A 292 -12.64 14.62 12.83
N GLU A 293 -13.33 15.59 13.43
CA GLU A 293 -13.07 17.02 13.19
C GLU A 293 -11.74 17.48 13.81
N HIS A 294 -11.42 17.00 15.01
CA HIS A 294 -10.27 17.47 15.78
C HIS A 294 -8.97 16.72 15.42
N VAL A 295 -8.59 16.79 14.14
CA VAL A 295 -7.41 16.11 13.60
C VAL A 295 -6.29 17.08 13.22
N VAL A 296 -5.05 16.72 13.55
CA VAL A 296 -3.85 17.34 12.98
C VAL A 296 -3.09 16.32 12.16
N ARG A 297 -2.83 16.63 10.89
CA ARG A 297 -2.14 15.74 9.95
C ARG A 297 -0.72 16.22 9.76
N LEU A 298 0.25 15.37 10.10
CA LEU A 298 1.67 15.64 9.95
C LEU A 298 2.25 14.73 8.87
N GLU A 299 3.06 15.30 7.99
CA GLU A 299 3.72 14.59 6.90
C GLU A 299 5.23 14.74 7.01
N SER A 300 5.96 13.64 6.88
CA SER A 300 7.42 13.68 6.78
C SER A 300 7.85 14.41 5.52
N ARG A 301 9.05 14.99 5.53
CA ARG A 301 9.60 15.70 4.38
C ARG A 301 10.98 15.14 4.09
N PRO A 302 11.20 14.49 2.93
CA PRO A 302 12.55 14.08 2.56
C PRO A 302 13.43 15.32 2.31
N PRO A 303 14.76 15.19 2.41
CA PRO A 303 15.67 16.29 2.13
C PRO A 303 15.46 16.87 0.73
N ASN A 304 15.86 18.12 0.54
CA ASN A 304 15.96 18.72 -0.78
C ASN A 304 17.17 18.15 -1.55
N THR A 305 17.35 18.58 -2.80
CA THR A 305 18.48 18.15 -3.66
C THR A 305 19.86 18.48 -3.08
N GLU A 306 19.95 19.41 -2.11
CA GLU A 306 21.18 19.73 -1.38
C GLU A 306 21.36 18.90 -0.10
N GLY A 307 20.48 17.94 0.17
CA GLY A 307 20.52 17.13 1.39
C GLY A 307 20.02 17.85 2.65
N LYS A 308 19.32 18.98 2.53
CA LYS A 308 18.86 19.81 3.65
C LYS A 308 17.36 19.77 3.86
N GLY A 309 16.93 20.14 5.06
CA GLY A 309 15.51 20.37 5.39
C GLY A 309 14.69 19.09 5.50
N GLU A 310 15.34 17.94 5.70
CA GLU A 310 14.65 16.71 6.08
C GLU A 310 13.85 16.91 7.38
N VAL A 311 12.65 16.36 7.42
CA VAL A 311 11.82 16.24 8.63
C VAL A 311 11.34 14.80 8.71
N THR A 312 11.83 14.06 9.68
CA THR A 312 11.57 12.61 9.78
C THR A 312 10.27 12.32 10.55
N ILE A 313 9.69 11.12 10.34
CA ILE A 313 8.57 10.63 11.18
C ILE A 313 8.94 10.71 12.67
N ARG A 314 10.18 10.36 13.02
CA ARG A 314 10.68 10.40 14.39
C ARG A 314 10.60 11.79 15.02
N GLU A 315 10.98 12.83 14.28
CA GLU A 315 10.91 14.21 14.74
C GLU A 315 9.46 14.67 14.90
N LEU A 316 8.60 14.35 13.94
CA LEU A 316 7.16 14.65 14.00
C LEU A 316 6.49 13.96 15.20
N LEU A 317 6.87 12.71 15.48
CA LEU A 317 6.36 11.95 16.60
C LEU A 317 6.76 12.58 17.93
N ARG A 318 8.04 12.94 18.11
CA ARG A 318 8.49 13.68 19.30
C ARG A 318 7.78 15.02 19.47
N ASN A 319 7.58 15.74 18.36
CA ASN A 319 6.85 17.00 18.40
C ASN A 319 5.38 16.80 18.78
N SER A 320 4.75 15.73 18.29
CA SER A 320 3.33 15.43 18.55
C SER A 320 3.00 15.26 20.03
N LEU A 321 3.95 14.75 20.83
CA LEU A 321 3.78 14.60 22.28
C LEU A 321 3.55 15.95 23.00
N ARG A 322 3.93 17.07 22.39
CA ARG A 322 3.70 18.43 22.90
C ARG A 322 2.39 19.04 22.44
N MET A 323 1.67 18.35 21.55
CA MET A 323 0.44 18.84 20.93
C MET A 323 -0.82 18.42 21.70
N ARG A 324 -0.65 17.80 22.88
CA ARG A 324 -1.70 17.22 23.73
C ARG A 324 -2.68 16.34 22.93
N PRO A 325 -2.19 15.32 22.18
CA PRO A 325 -3.09 14.41 21.48
C PRO A 325 -3.75 13.45 22.46
N ASP A 326 -5.02 13.10 22.21
CA ASP A 326 -5.66 11.95 22.84
C ASP A 326 -5.22 10.65 22.15
N ARG A 327 -4.90 10.73 20.85
CA ARG A 327 -4.46 9.62 20.01
C ARG A 327 -3.34 10.03 19.06
N ILE A 328 -2.38 9.13 18.89
CA ILE A 328 -1.37 9.24 17.84
C ILE A 328 -1.55 8.08 16.86
N VAL A 329 -1.68 8.40 15.58
CA VAL A 329 -1.77 7.40 14.51
C VAL A 329 -0.56 7.55 13.61
N VAL A 330 0.32 6.54 13.60
CA VAL A 330 1.50 6.51 12.74
C VAL A 330 1.19 5.66 11.52
N GLY A 331 1.29 6.23 10.31
CA GLY A 331 0.91 5.54 9.08
C GLY A 331 1.69 4.23 8.88
N GLU A 332 3.00 4.27 9.06
CA GLU A 332 3.87 3.08 9.06
C GLU A 332 5.16 3.39 9.80
N VAL A 333 5.64 2.43 10.60
CA VAL A 333 7.00 2.50 11.18
C VAL A 333 7.98 1.64 10.39
N ARG A 334 9.13 2.24 10.06
CA ARG A 334 10.19 1.74 9.19
C ARG A 334 11.59 1.88 9.79
N GLY A 335 11.74 2.57 10.91
CA GLY A 335 13.01 2.83 11.56
C GLY A 335 12.89 3.17 13.05
N GLY A 336 13.85 3.99 13.52
CA GLY A 336 14.06 4.31 14.93
C GLY A 336 12.91 5.04 15.62
N GLU A 337 11.98 5.64 14.87
CA GLU A 337 10.71 6.17 15.40
C GLU A 337 9.87 5.13 16.13
N SER A 338 10.11 3.83 15.87
CA SER A 338 9.44 2.74 16.58
C SER A 338 9.67 2.81 18.09
N LEU A 339 10.87 3.23 18.53
CA LEU A 339 11.15 3.42 19.94
C LEU A 339 10.31 4.54 20.54
N ASP A 340 10.30 5.71 19.89
CA ASP A 340 9.54 6.87 20.35
C ASP A 340 8.02 6.57 20.33
N MET A 341 7.55 5.74 19.39
CA MET A 341 6.17 5.26 19.31
C MET A 341 5.82 4.36 20.49
N LEU A 342 6.65 3.35 20.78
CA LEU A 342 6.45 2.46 21.94
C LEU A 342 6.50 3.24 23.25
N GLN A 343 7.37 4.25 23.35
CA GLN A 343 7.39 5.16 24.50
C GLN A 343 6.10 5.96 24.62
N ALA A 344 5.60 6.55 23.53
CA ALA A 344 4.33 7.27 23.52
C ALA A 344 3.17 6.39 24.00
N MET A 345 3.10 5.15 23.47
CA MET A 345 2.12 4.12 23.86
C MET A 345 2.17 3.76 25.34
N ASN A 346 3.36 3.78 25.95
CA ASN A 346 3.53 3.51 27.38
C ASN A 346 3.33 4.76 28.27
N THR A 347 3.37 5.97 27.72
CA THR A 347 3.42 7.24 28.47
C THR A 347 2.20 8.12 28.27
N GLY A 348 1.01 7.51 28.36
CA GLY A 348 -0.26 8.24 28.43
C GLY A 348 -0.87 8.63 27.08
N HIS A 349 -0.34 8.11 25.97
CA HIS A 349 -0.95 8.21 24.64
C HIS A 349 -1.52 6.84 24.23
N ASP A 350 -2.32 6.28 25.13
CA ASP A 350 -3.03 5.01 24.93
C ASP A 350 -3.88 5.04 23.67
N GLY A 351 -4.12 3.85 23.12
CA GLY A 351 -4.99 3.71 21.97
C GLY A 351 -4.36 4.15 20.66
N SER A 352 -3.03 4.29 20.62
CA SER A 352 -2.29 4.62 19.42
C SER A 352 -2.40 3.48 18.40
N LEU A 353 -2.46 3.85 17.12
CA LEU A 353 -2.58 2.92 16.02
C LEU A 353 -1.37 3.06 15.10
N SER A 354 -0.82 1.96 14.61
CA SER A 354 0.28 2.01 13.65
C SER A 354 0.29 0.82 12.70
N THR A 355 1.06 0.93 11.62
CA THR A 355 1.34 -0.23 10.76
C THR A 355 2.82 -0.62 10.75
N VAL A 356 3.08 -1.90 10.56
CA VAL A 356 4.43 -2.45 10.40
C VAL A 356 4.45 -3.50 9.30
N HIS A 357 5.56 -3.62 8.58
CA HIS A 357 5.72 -4.67 7.58
C HIS A 357 6.19 -5.98 8.22
N SER A 358 5.35 -7.01 8.26
CA SER A 358 5.73 -8.37 8.64
C SER A 358 4.87 -9.44 7.96
N ASN A 359 5.32 -10.69 8.01
CA ASN A 359 4.62 -11.83 7.43
C ASN A 359 3.74 -12.60 8.44
N SER A 360 3.92 -12.34 9.73
CA SER A 360 3.16 -12.96 10.82
C SER A 360 3.15 -12.08 12.07
N PRO A 361 2.24 -12.30 13.04
CA PRO A 361 2.27 -11.59 14.32
C PRO A 361 3.60 -11.72 15.08
N ARG A 362 4.20 -12.92 15.06
CA ARG A 362 5.52 -13.15 15.67
C ARG A 362 6.62 -12.36 14.95
N ASP A 363 6.59 -12.33 13.62
CA ASP A 363 7.53 -11.51 12.85
C ASP A 363 7.30 -10.02 13.07
N ALA A 364 6.08 -9.57 13.41
CA ALA A 364 5.81 -8.17 13.73
C ALA A 364 6.55 -7.74 15.00
N VAL A 365 6.57 -8.60 16.03
CA VAL A 365 7.36 -8.37 17.26
C VAL A 365 8.86 -8.31 16.93
N ALA A 366 9.39 -9.31 16.22
CA ALA A 366 10.81 -9.33 15.83
C ALA A 366 11.18 -8.13 14.93
N ARG A 367 10.25 -7.68 14.08
CA ARG A 367 10.44 -6.48 13.26
C ARG A 367 10.51 -5.24 14.13
N LEU A 368 9.60 -5.05 15.08
CA LEU A 368 9.64 -3.93 16.02
C LEU A 368 10.95 -3.92 16.82
N GLU A 369 11.45 -5.08 17.27
CA GLU A 369 12.76 -5.20 17.93
C GLU A 369 13.88 -4.62 17.03
N THR A 370 13.91 -5.05 15.77
CA THR A 370 14.90 -4.58 14.80
C THR A 370 14.79 -3.08 14.54
N LEU A 371 13.57 -2.55 14.40
CA LEU A 371 13.35 -1.13 14.14
C LEU A 371 13.76 -0.26 15.34
N VAL A 372 13.55 -0.75 16.58
CA VAL A 372 14.02 -0.07 17.79
C VAL A 372 15.54 -0.01 17.85
N LEU A 373 16.25 -1.07 17.45
CA LEU A 373 17.71 -1.07 17.39
C LEU A 373 18.27 -0.02 16.41
N MET A 374 17.52 0.32 15.36
CA MET A 374 17.88 1.39 14.42
C MET A 374 17.76 2.80 15.01
N ALA A 375 17.19 2.95 16.21
CA ALA A 375 17.08 4.24 16.89
C ALA A 375 18.43 4.80 17.38
N GLY A 376 19.49 3.98 17.33
CA GLY A 376 20.87 4.36 17.70
C GLY A 376 21.13 4.35 19.20
N MET A 377 20.25 3.73 20.00
CA MET A 377 20.46 3.55 21.44
C MET A 377 20.89 2.12 21.73
N ASP A 378 21.88 1.96 22.60
CA ASP A 378 22.36 0.65 23.05
C ASP A 378 21.46 0.13 24.17
N LEU A 379 20.30 -0.42 23.77
CA LEU A 379 19.33 -1.02 24.69
C LEU A 379 19.47 -2.55 24.65
N PRO A 380 19.55 -3.23 25.82
CA PRO A 380 19.48 -4.69 25.86
C PRO A 380 18.20 -5.18 25.20
N LEU A 381 18.30 -6.27 24.43
CA LEU A 381 17.15 -6.81 23.68
C LEU A 381 15.95 -7.14 24.57
N ARG A 382 16.21 -7.60 25.79
CA ARG A 382 15.18 -7.84 26.80
C ARG A 382 14.39 -6.58 27.14
N ALA A 383 15.06 -5.43 27.32
CA ALA A 383 14.39 -4.16 27.61
C ALA A 383 13.52 -3.69 26.44
N ILE A 384 13.96 -3.94 25.20
CA ILE A 384 13.16 -3.67 23.99
C ILE A 384 11.89 -4.53 23.98
N ARG A 385 12.03 -5.82 24.28
CA ARG A 385 10.89 -6.75 24.37
C ARG A 385 9.92 -6.37 25.48
N GLU A 386 10.43 -5.95 26.64
CA GLU A 386 9.61 -5.46 27.75
C GLU A 386 8.81 -4.23 27.32
N GLN A 387 9.42 -3.29 26.58
CA GLN A 387 8.70 -2.14 26.03
C GLN A 387 7.64 -2.54 25.01
N ILE A 388 7.93 -3.47 24.09
CA ILE A 388 6.96 -3.96 23.10
C ILE A 388 5.78 -4.65 23.81
N ALA A 389 6.06 -5.55 24.74
CA ALA A 389 5.06 -6.33 25.44
C ALA A 389 4.17 -5.48 26.36
N SER A 390 4.70 -4.38 26.90
CA SER A 390 3.94 -3.41 27.69
C SER A 390 3.12 -2.46 26.80
N ALA A 391 3.69 -2.01 25.68
CA ALA A 391 3.07 -0.98 24.84
C ALA A 391 1.98 -1.54 23.94
N VAL A 392 2.22 -2.67 23.27
CA VAL A 392 1.33 -3.20 22.24
C VAL A 392 0.33 -4.14 22.88
N ASN A 393 -0.97 -3.92 22.65
CA ASN A 393 -2.00 -4.83 23.16
C ASN A 393 -2.46 -5.83 22.09
N LEU A 394 -2.55 -5.38 20.83
CA LEU A 394 -3.13 -6.16 19.75
C LEU A 394 -2.32 -6.03 18.46
N ILE A 395 -2.09 -7.17 17.80
CA ILE A 395 -1.54 -7.25 16.45
C ILE A 395 -2.61 -7.79 15.52
N VAL A 396 -2.92 -7.05 14.44
CA VAL A 396 -3.89 -7.46 13.43
C VAL A 396 -3.15 -7.76 12.12
N GLN A 397 -3.04 -9.03 11.75
CA GLN A 397 -2.30 -9.48 10.58
C GLN A 397 -3.20 -9.55 9.35
N ILE A 398 -2.95 -8.70 8.35
CA ILE A 398 -3.61 -8.74 7.04
C ILE A 398 -2.67 -9.30 5.95
N SER A 399 -3.20 -10.25 5.19
CA SER A 399 -2.46 -10.95 4.12
C SER A 399 -3.22 -10.88 2.80
N ARG A 400 -2.46 -10.81 1.70
CA ARG A 400 -2.98 -11.03 0.35
C ARG A 400 -2.83 -12.51 0.02
N LEU A 401 -3.95 -13.21 -0.15
CA LEU A 401 -3.96 -14.63 -0.49
C LEU A 401 -3.65 -14.83 -1.98
N ARG A 402 -3.44 -16.10 -2.36
CA ARG A 402 -3.03 -16.47 -3.73
C ARG A 402 -4.09 -16.13 -4.80
N ASP A 403 -5.36 -16.06 -4.40
CA ASP A 403 -6.46 -15.63 -5.25
C ASP A 403 -6.58 -14.10 -5.37
N GLY A 404 -5.63 -13.36 -4.79
CA GLY A 404 -5.60 -11.90 -4.79
C GLY A 404 -6.48 -11.27 -3.72
N SER A 405 -7.29 -12.04 -3.00
CA SER A 405 -8.13 -11.53 -1.92
C SER A 405 -7.29 -11.06 -0.73
N ARG A 406 -7.78 -10.04 -0.03
CA ARG A 406 -7.15 -9.54 1.20
C ARG A 406 -7.97 -10.05 2.38
N ARG A 407 -7.31 -10.67 3.36
CA ARG A 407 -7.94 -11.30 4.53
C ARG A 407 -7.16 -10.96 5.79
N ILE A 408 -7.87 -10.65 6.87
CA ILE A 408 -7.28 -10.69 8.21
C ILE A 408 -7.06 -12.16 8.54
N THR A 409 -5.79 -12.53 8.73
CA THR A 409 -5.39 -13.90 9.01
C THR A 409 -5.25 -14.19 10.48
N HIS A 410 -4.90 -13.17 11.27
CA HIS A 410 -4.75 -13.28 12.71
C HIS A 410 -5.20 -12.00 13.39
N VAL A 411 -5.89 -12.14 14.52
CA VAL A 411 -6.04 -11.10 15.54
C VAL A 411 -5.40 -11.64 16.81
N THR A 412 -4.26 -11.08 17.19
CA THR A 412 -3.34 -11.66 18.18
C THR A 412 -3.16 -10.69 19.33
N GLU A 413 -3.51 -11.12 20.54
CA GLU A 413 -3.20 -10.42 21.79
C GLU A 413 -1.72 -10.57 22.14
N VAL A 414 -1.11 -9.49 22.61
CA VAL A 414 0.21 -9.51 23.25
C VAL A 414 -0.01 -9.57 24.77
N GLN A 415 0.37 -10.68 25.41
CA GLN A 415 0.02 -10.95 26.81
C GLN A 415 1.08 -10.53 27.84
N GLY A 416 2.27 -10.15 27.38
CA GLY A 416 3.42 -9.87 28.24
C GLY A 416 4.65 -10.71 27.84
N MET A 417 5.52 -10.98 28.81
CA MET A 417 6.73 -11.78 28.61
C MET A 417 6.79 -12.98 29.55
N GLU A 418 7.29 -14.09 29.04
CA GLU A 418 7.72 -15.25 29.83
C GLU A 418 9.22 -15.47 29.59
N GLY A 419 10.03 -15.19 30.61
CA GLY A 419 11.48 -15.10 30.44
C GLY A 419 11.85 -14.01 29.42
N ASP A 420 12.50 -14.40 28.32
CA ASP A 420 12.92 -13.50 27.24
C ASP A 420 11.99 -13.51 26.02
N ILE A 421 10.84 -14.19 26.12
CA ILE A 421 9.90 -14.38 24.99
C ILE A 421 8.64 -13.56 25.21
N VAL A 422 8.28 -12.74 24.22
CA VAL A 422 6.97 -12.07 24.18
C VAL A 422 5.90 -13.12 23.88
N THR A 423 4.92 -13.23 24.78
CA THR A 423 3.83 -14.21 24.67
C THR A 423 2.70 -13.63 23.85
N LEU A 424 2.24 -14.41 22.86
CA LEU A 424 1.20 -14.04 21.91
C LEU A 424 0.06 -15.04 21.98
N GLN A 425 -1.18 -14.55 21.87
CA GLN A 425 -2.37 -15.39 21.90
C GLN A 425 -3.35 -15.00 20.79
N ASP A 426 -3.65 -15.93 19.88
CA ASP A 426 -4.60 -15.67 18.80
C ASP A 426 -6.04 -15.73 19.30
N ALA A 427 -6.78 -14.64 19.10
CA ALA A 427 -8.22 -14.56 19.31
C ALA A 427 -8.99 -14.97 18.05
N PHE A 428 -8.43 -14.68 16.87
CA PHE A 428 -8.96 -15.10 15.58
C PHE A 428 -7.85 -15.63 14.68
N VAL A 429 -8.19 -16.62 13.86
CA VAL A 429 -7.34 -17.19 12.80
C VAL A 429 -8.15 -17.35 11.52
N PHE A 430 -7.50 -17.33 10.36
CA PHE A 430 -8.17 -17.65 9.09
C PHE A 430 -8.28 -19.16 8.89
N ASP A 431 -9.49 -19.64 8.60
CA ASP A 431 -9.76 -21.06 8.36
C ASP A 431 -9.30 -21.50 6.96
N TYR A 432 -8.06 -21.97 6.86
CA TYR A 432 -7.54 -22.56 5.63
C TYR A 432 -8.12 -23.96 5.33
N SER A 433 -8.76 -24.62 6.30
CA SER A 433 -9.25 -25.99 6.15
C SER A 433 -10.48 -26.09 5.23
N ALA A 434 -11.21 -24.98 5.05
CA ALA A 434 -12.29 -24.85 4.08
C ALA A 434 -11.83 -25.02 2.61
N GLY A 435 -10.51 -24.98 2.36
CA GLY A 435 -9.93 -25.23 1.05
C GLY A 435 -10.17 -24.11 0.03
N VAL A 436 -10.05 -24.47 -1.25
CA VAL A 436 -10.23 -23.58 -2.39
C VAL A 436 -11.27 -24.14 -3.36
N ASP A 437 -11.97 -23.28 -4.07
CA ASP A 437 -12.89 -23.69 -5.13
C ASP A 437 -12.17 -24.08 -6.44
N ALA A 438 -12.94 -24.47 -7.45
CA ALA A 438 -12.42 -24.87 -8.76
C ALA A 438 -11.66 -23.75 -9.50
N GLN A 439 -11.87 -22.49 -9.12
CA GLN A 439 -11.20 -21.31 -9.66
C GLN A 439 -10.00 -20.87 -8.80
N GLY A 440 -9.67 -21.64 -7.75
CA GLY A 440 -8.56 -21.35 -6.85
C GLY A 440 -8.87 -20.29 -5.78
N ARG A 441 -10.14 -19.88 -5.63
CA ARG A 441 -10.56 -18.90 -4.61
C ARG A 441 -10.66 -19.57 -3.25
N PHE A 442 -10.19 -18.91 -2.20
CA PHE A 442 -10.27 -19.43 -0.84
C PHE A 442 -11.72 -19.39 -0.33
N LEU A 443 -12.20 -20.52 0.19
CA LEU A 443 -13.53 -20.66 0.81
C LEU A 443 -13.53 -20.34 2.30
N GLY A 444 -12.34 -20.21 2.89
CA GLY A 444 -12.13 -19.89 4.29
C GLY A 444 -12.61 -18.50 4.69
N ARG A 445 -12.84 -18.34 5.99
CA ARG A 445 -13.11 -17.05 6.63
C ARG A 445 -12.32 -16.93 7.93
N PRO A 446 -12.12 -15.71 8.46
CA PRO A 446 -11.63 -15.55 9.82
C PRO A 446 -12.61 -16.17 10.82
N VAL A 447 -12.09 -16.92 11.79
CA VAL A 447 -12.87 -17.62 12.82
C VAL A 447 -12.24 -17.38 14.19
N ALA A 448 -13.09 -17.30 15.22
CA ALA A 448 -12.62 -17.19 16.59
C ALA A 448 -11.97 -18.49 17.05
N THR A 449 -10.92 -18.39 17.87
CA THR A 449 -10.21 -19.54 18.45
C THR A 449 -10.90 -20.11 19.69
N GLY A 450 -11.92 -19.42 20.21
CA GLY A 450 -12.56 -19.75 21.50
C GLY A 450 -11.91 -19.07 22.70
N ILE A 451 -10.80 -18.36 22.49
CA ILE A 451 -10.01 -17.75 23.56
C ILE A 451 -10.51 -16.33 23.80
N ARG A 452 -10.87 -16.03 25.05
CA ARG A 452 -11.21 -14.69 25.50
C ARG A 452 -9.92 -13.94 25.89
N PRO A 453 -9.57 -12.83 25.21
CA PRO A 453 -8.39 -12.04 25.56
C PRO A 453 -8.48 -11.44 26.96
N ARG A 454 -7.34 -11.17 27.60
CA ARG A 454 -7.27 -10.57 28.95
C ARG A 454 -7.75 -9.13 28.96
N PHE A 455 -7.54 -8.39 27.86
CA PHE A 455 -8.01 -7.01 27.77
C PHE A 455 -9.55 -6.85 27.78
N ILE A 456 -10.33 -7.95 27.78
CA ILE A 456 -11.78 -7.87 27.90
C ILE A 456 -12.21 -7.32 29.27
N ASP A 457 -11.42 -7.55 30.32
CA ASP A 457 -11.73 -7.00 31.65
C ASP A 457 -11.78 -5.46 31.60
N ARG A 458 -10.89 -4.84 30.80
CA ARG A 458 -10.89 -3.38 30.54
C ARG A 458 -12.18 -2.91 29.85
N PHE A 459 -12.84 -3.78 29.07
CA PHE A 459 -14.09 -3.41 28.42
C PHE A 459 -15.21 -3.28 29.44
N GLU A 460 -15.27 -4.19 30.42
CA GLU A 460 -16.26 -4.15 31.50
C GLU A 460 -16.10 -2.87 32.34
N ASP A 461 -14.86 -2.51 32.70
CA ASP A 461 -14.54 -1.28 33.44
C ASP A 461 -14.96 0.00 32.70
N LEU A 462 -14.93 -0.02 31.36
CA LEU A 462 -15.29 1.11 30.52
C LEU A 462 -16.76 1.07 30.05
N GLY A 463 -17.54 0.08 30.48
CA GLY A 463 -18.93 -0.11 30.03
C GLY A 463 -19.05 -0.44 28.54
N ILE A 464 -17.99 -0.99 27.93
CA ILE A 464 -17.98 -1.42 26.53
C ILE A 464 -18.47 -2.87 26.49
N HIS A 465 -19.60 -3.11 25.83
CA HIS A 465 -20.17 -4.44 25.70
C HIS A 465 -19.80 -5.07 24.35
N VAL A 466 -19.38 -6.33 24.40
CA VAL A 466 -19.11 -7.18 23.23
C VAL A 466 -19.95 -8.45 23.36
N SER A 467 -20.61 -8.85 22.29
CA SER A 467 -21.43 -10.05 22.22
C SER A 467 -20.61 -11.30 22.57
N PRO A 468 -21.12 -12.21 23.41
CA PRO A 468 -20.46 -13.50 23.67
C PRO A 468 -20.22 -14.33 22.40
N ALA A 469 -21.02 -14.10 21.36
CA ALA A 469 -20.86 -14.76 20.06
C ALA A 469 -19.52 -14.43 19.38
N VAL A 470 -18.87 -13.32 19.75
CA VAL A 470 -17.59 -12.92 19.17
C VAL A 470 -16.50 -13.95 19.37
N PHE A 471 -16.53 -14.69 20.48
CA PHE A 471 -15.55 -15.72 20.80
C PHE A 471 -16.06 -17.14 20.55
N ALA A 472 -17.24 -17.31 19.94
CA ALA A 472 -17.80 -18.63 19.69
C ALA A 472 -17.03 -19.35 18.58
N THR A 473 -16.58 -20.58 18.86
CA THR A 473 -15.93 -21.41 17.85
C THR A 473 -16.95 -21.96 16.84
N PRO A 474 -16.58 -22.11 15.55
CA PRO A 474 -17.43 -22.79 14.57
C PRO A 474 -17.69 -24.23 15.03
N GLY A 475 -18.95 -24.55 15.37
CA GLY A 475 -19.38 -25.88 15.80
C GLY A 475 -19.43 -26.12 17.32
N GLY A 476 -19.16 -25.11 18.16
CA GLY A 476 -19.41 -25.19 19.61
C GLY A 476 -20.90 -25.13 19.94
N PRO A 477 -21.38 -25.75 21.04
CA PRO A 477 -22.77 -25.62 21.46
C PRO A 477 -23.05 -24.16 21.78
N ALA A 478 -24.03 -23.56 21.07
CA ALA A 478 -24.55 -22.25 21.42
C ALA A 478 -24.99 -22.30 22.88
N GLY A 479 -24.35 -21.50 23.74
CA GLY A 479 -24.66 -21.47 25.16
C GLY A 479 -26.15 -21.25 25.36
N HIS A 480 -26.82 -22.26 25.95
CA HIS A 480 -28.20 -22.11 26.38
C HIS A 480 -28.28 -20.93 27.35
N PRO A 481 -29.22 -19.98 27.19
CA PRO A 481 -29.54 -19.07 28.26
C PRO A 481 -30.02 -19.93 29.44
N GLY A 482 -29.36 -19.79 30.60
CA GLY A 482 -29.69 -20.56 31.80
C GLY A 482 -31.18 -20.44 32.14
N PRO A 483 -31.76 -21.45 32.82
CA PRO A 483 -33.19 -21.48 33.06
C PRO A 483 -33.57 -20.26 33.89
N GLY A 484 -34.37 -19.39 33.29
CA GLY A 484 -34.93 -18.22 33.95
C GLY A 484 -35.63 -18.62 35.24
N GLY A 485 -35.31 -17.90 36.32
CA GLY A 485 -35.94 -18.05 37.61
C GLY A 485 -37.46 -17.97 37.50
N HIS A 486 -38.12 -18.94 38.11
CA HIS A 486 -39.56 -18.94 38.31
C HIS A 486 -40.03 -17.64 38.98
N PRO A 487 -41.09 -16.98 38.47
CA PRO A 487 -41.79 -15.99 39.26
C PRO A 487 -42.60 -16.75 40.33
N GLY A 488 -42.33 -16.45 41.61
CA GLY A 488 -43.08 -17.00 42.75
C GLY A 488 -44.57 -16.62 42.70
N PRO A 489 -45.45 -17.41 43.35
CA PRO A 489 -46.90 -17.20 43.25
C PRO A 489 -47.31 -15.93 43.98
N ALA A 490 -48.18 -15.14 43.33
CA ALA A 490 -48.81 -13.97 43.90
C ALA A 490 -49.70 -14.34 45.10
N GLY A 491 -49.45 -13.71 46.25
CA GLY A 491 -50.29 -13.80 47.45
C GLY A 491 -51.64 -13.08 47.25
N PRO A 492 -52.68 -13.45 48.04
CA PRO A 492 -54.04 -13.04 47.77
C PRO A 492 -54.30 -11.57 48.16
N ALA A 493 -55.14 -10.91 47.37
CA ALA A 493 -55.62 -9.56 47.58
C ALA A 493 -56.46 -9.47 48.86
N GLY A 494 -56.01 -8.63 49.80
CA GLY A 494 -56.81 -8.20 50.95
C GLY A 494 -57.76 -7.07 50.56
N GLN A 495 -59.05 -7.30 50.82
CA GLN A 495 -60.10 -6.27 50.88
C GLN A 495 -59.84 -5.30 52.05
N GLY A 496 -60.16 -4.02 51.89
CA GLY A 496 -60.34 -3.12 53.03
C GLY A 496 -60.31 -1.62 52.73
N MET A 497 -61.50 -1.07 52.44
CA MET A 497 -62.03 0.26 52.82
C MET A 497 -61.16 1.53 52.65
N ALA A 498 -61.56 2.42 51.75
CA ALA A 498 -62.41 3.60 52.04
C ALA A 498 -62.90 4.24 50.74
#